data_AF-A0A180GLN2-F1
#
_entry.id   AF-A0A180GLN2-F1
#
_cell.length_a   1.000
_cell.length_b   1.000
_cell.length_c   1.000
_cell.angle_alpha   90.00
_cell.angle_beta   90.00
_cell.angle_gamma   90.00
#
_symmetry.space_group_name_H-M   'P 1'
#
loop_
_entity.id
_entity.type
_entity.pdbx_description
1 polymer ?
#
loop_
_entity_poly.entity_id
_entity_poly.type
_entity_poly.pdbx_seq_one_letter_code
_entity_poly.pdbx_strand_id
1 'polypeptide(L)'
;MTASPRARSQTCSYYLLRRPKYQVTVASLNLWKAERFATDLPREAKCISLNLNNAEVLDKAVFKHDLIISLVPYMHHAKIINSAIEFKKNVVTTSYVSPAMRAPDDQPKKAGIIGLNKIGLDSGINHLQAVKMINTVRRAGGKIIKFISYCCDLPAECSKQIFFTWGSAASFELS
;
A
#
# COMPACT_ATOMS: atom_id res chain seq x y z
N MET A 1 -16.53 21.51 12.44
CA MET A 1 -16.43 20.03 12.41
C MET A 1 -15.05 19.66 11.89
N THR A 2 -14.08 19.44 12.78
CA THR A 2 -12.73 19.02 12.40
C THR A 2 -12.75 17.50 12.19
N ALA A 3 -12.56 17.05 10.95
CA ALA A 3 -12.41 15.63 10.68
C ALA A 3 -11.13 15.15 11.37
N SER A 4 -11.27 14.15 12.26
CA SER A 4 -10.14 13.43 12.84
C SER A 4 -9.24 12.89 11.71
N PRO A 5 -7.90 13.01 11.80
CA PRO A 5 -7.01 12.46 10.79
C PRO A 5 -7.21 10.95 10.70
N ARG A 6 -7.77 10.48 9.58
CA ARG A 6 -7.94 9.04 9.33
C ARG A 6 -6.58 8.42 9.01
N ALA A 7 -6.30 7.24 9.55
CA ALA A 7 -5.09 6.49 9.22
C ALA A 7 -5.06 6.14 7.72
N ARG A 8 -3.87 6.04 7.13
CA ARG A 8 -3.70 5.77 5.68
C ARG A 8 -4.50 4.59 5.15
N SER A 9 -4.49 3.47 5.88
CA SER A 9 -5.24 2.28 5.52
C SER A 9 -6.76 2.55 5.52
N GLN A 10 -7.25 3.44 6.39
CA GLN A 10 -8.67 3.79 6.49
C GLN A 10 -9.12 4.52 5.23
N THR A 11 -8.30 5.41 4.67
CA THR A 11 -8.64 6.13 3.42
C THR A 11 -8.83 5.18 2.23
N CYS A 12 -7.97 4.18 2.09
CA CYS A 12 -8.09 3.18 1.04
C CYS A 12 -9.40 2.37 1.16
N SER A 13 -9.65 1.82 2.35
CA SER A 13 -10.85 1.03 2.63
C SER A 13 -12.12 1.87 2.50
N TYR A 14 -12.10 3.10 3.02
CA TYR A 14 -13.20 4.06 2.91
C TYR A 14 -13.52 4.35 1.44
N TYR A 15 -12.52 4.59 0.61
CA TYR A 15 -12.72 4.86 -0.82
C TYR A 15 -13.31 3.65 -1.56
N LEU A 16 -12.81 2.45 -1.30
CA LEU A 16 -13.34 1.22 -1.91
C LEU A 16 -14.80 0.99 -1.52
N LEU A 17 -15.15 1.18 -0.25
CA LEU A 17 -16.50 0.97 0.25
C LEU A 17 -17.52 2.01 -0.23
N ARG A 18 -17.11 3.10 -0.89
CA ARG A 18 -18.03 3.98 -1.63
C ARG A 18 -18.73 3.25 -2.78
N ARG A 19 -18.15 2.16 -3.30
CA ARG A 19 -18.76 1.37 -4.36
C ARG A 19 -19.52 0.18 -3.75
N PRO A 20 -20.86 0.09 -3.94
CA PRO A 20 -21.67 -0.94 -3.29
C PRO A 20 -21.24 -2.38 -3.57
N LYS A 21 -20.70 -2.61 -4.78
CA LYS A 21 -20.23 -3.93 -5.25
C LYS A 21 -18.98 -4.46 -4.55
N TYR A 22 -18.22 -3.62 -3.84
CA TYR A 22 -16.98 -4.06 -3.20
C TYR A 22 -17.22 -4.45 -1.74
N GLN A 23 -16.77 -5.64 -1.38
CA GLN A 23 -16.68 -6.09 0.01
C GLN A 23 -15.23 -5.95 0.47
N VAL A 24 -15.03 -5.49 1.70
CA VAL A 24 -13.69 -5.31 2.28
C VAL A 24 -13.58 -6.18 3.52
N THR A 25 -12.46 -6.90 3.63
CA THR A 25 -12.03 -7.59 4.85
C THR A 25 -10.77 -6.90 5.36
N VAL A 26 -10.80 -6.44 6.61
CA VAL A 26 -9.66 -5.85 7.31
C VAL A 26 -8.99 -6.93 8.13
N ALA A 27 -7.72 -7.21 7.80
CA ALA A 27 -6.92 -8.22 8.47
C ALA A 27 -5.81 -7.55 9.29
N SER A 28 -5.64 -7.99 10.54
CA SER A 28 -4.60 -7.52 11.46
C SER A 28 -4.19 -8.66 12.37
N LEU A 29 -2.95 -8.66 12.88
CA LEU A 29 -2.51 -9.64 13.88
C LEU A 29 -3.42 -9.61 15.13
N ASN A 30 -3.84 -8.42 15.54
CA ASN A 30 -4.79 -8.23 16.64
C ASN A 30 -6.17 -7.89 16.06
N LEU A 31 -7.19 -8.72 16.36
CA LEU A 31 -8.55 -8.54 15.88
C LEU A 31 -9.13 -7.18 16.26
N TRP A 32 -8.97 -6.76 17.52
CA TRP A 32 -9.48 -5.48 18.01
C TRP A 32 -8.95 -4.27 17.23
N LYS A 33 -7.73 -4.35 16.67
CA LYS A 33 -7.18 -3.28 15.81
C LYS A 33 -7.93 -3.21 14.48
N ALA A 34 -8.29 -4.35 13.91
CA ALA A 34 -9.11 -4.41 12.69
C ALA A 34 -10.54 -3.93 12.94
N GLU A 35 -11.14 -4.28 14.08
CA GLU A 35 -12.48 -3.84 14.46
C GLU A 35 -12.53 -2.32 14.70
N ARG A 36 -11.61 -1.80 15.52
CA ARG A 36 -11.48 -0.35 15.74
C ARG A 36 -11.24 0.41 14.44
N PHE A 37 -10.45 -0.16 13.54
CA PHE A 37 -10.22 0.42 12.23
C PHE A 37 -11.51 0.50 11.39
N ALA A 38 -12.36 -0.53 11.48
CA ALA A 38 -13.58 -0.65 10.70
C ALA A 38 -14.72 0.27 11.19
N THR A 39 -14.69 0.72 12.45
CA THR A 39 -15.70 1.62 13.03
C THR A 39 -15.88 2.92 12.23
N ASP A 40 -14.82 3.44 11.61
CA ASP A 40 -14.84 4.71 10.86
C ASP A 40 -15.13 4.54 9.34
N LEU A 41 -15.50 3.33 8.90
CA LEU A 41 -15.77 3.02 7.51
C LEU A 41 -17.22 3.35 7.11
N PRO A 42 -17.48 3.70 5.84
CA PRO A 42 -18.80 4.16 5.42
C PRO A 42 -19.81 3.01 5.26
N ARG A 43 -19.33 1.75 5.26
CA ARG A 43 -20.12 0.52 5.24
C ARG A 43 -19.40 -0.56 6.04
N GLU A 44 -20.14 -1.59 6.41
CA GLU A 44 -19.60 -2.74 7.13
C GLU A 44 -18.45 -3.40 6.36
N ALA A 45 -17.37 -3.68 7.09
CA ALA A 45 -16.23 -4.45 6.63
C ALA A 45 -16.06 -5.65 7.57
N LYS A 46 -15.69 -6.81 7.02
CA LYS A 46 -15.37 -7.98 7.83
C LYS A 46 -14.02 -7.75 8.52
N CYS A 47 -13.88 -8.19 9.76
CA CYS A 47 -12.62 -8.09 10.51
C CYS A 47 -12.11 -9.48 10.83
N ILE A 48 -10.82 -9.74 10.59
CA ILE A 48 -10.20 -11.02 10.91
C ILE A 48 -8.85 -10.83 11.62
N SER A 49 -8.54 -11.78 12.51
CA SER A 49 -7.18 -11.96 12.99
C SER A 49 -6.36 -12.71 11.95
N LEU A 50 -5.20 -12.18 11.58
CA LEU A 50 -4.32 -12.79 10.58
C LEU A 50 -2.86 -12.69 11.00
N ASN A 51 -2.24 -13.83 11.27
CA ASN A 51 -0.80 -13.94 11.47
C ASN A 51 -0.12 -14.34 10.16
N LEU A 52 0.63 -13.41 9.57
CA LEU A 52 1.36 -13.61 8.30
C LEU A 52 2.50 -14.66 8.39
N ASN A 53 2.83 -15.13 9.58
CA ASN A 53 3.79 -16.23 9.77
C ASN A 53 3.13 -17.61 9.72
N ASN A 54 1.80 -17.70 9.73
CA ASN A 54 1.07 -18.94 9.50
C ASN A 54 0.63 -19.00 8.03
N ALA A 55 1.34 -19.79 7.23
CA ALA A 55 1.10 -19.92 5.80
C ALA A 55 -0.33 -20.39 5.50
N GLU A 56 -0.81 -21.42 6.18
CA GLU A 56 -2.15 -21.98 5.95
C GLU A 56 -3.26 -20.95 6.17
N VAL A 57 -3.14 -20.14 7.23
CA VAL A 57 -4.13 -19.08 7.52
C VAL A 57 -4.03 -17.94 6.49
N LEU A 58 -2.82 -17.58 6.06
CA LEU A 58 -2.59 -16.61 4.99
C LEU A 58 -3.22 -17.08 3.68
N ASP A 59 -2.95 -18.31 3.27
CA ASP A 59 -3.43 -18.91 2.03
C ASP A 59 -4.96 -19.00 2.01
N LYS A 60 -5.56 -19.45 3.11
CA LYS A 60 -7.02 -19.43 3.28
C LYS A 60 -7.60 -18.03 3.18
N ALA A 61 -6.91 -17.02 3.70
CA ALA A 61 -7.36 -15.63 3.60
C ALA A 61 -7.23 -15.11 2.15
N VAL A 62 -6.10 -15.35 1.49
CA VAL A 62 -5.84 -14.91 0.11
C VAL A 62 -6.81 -15.56 -0.87
N PHE A 63 -7.02 -16.87 -0.77
CA PHE A 63 -7.91 -17.63 -1.64
C PHE A 63 -9.34 -17.07 -1.69
N LYS A 64 -9.85 -16.60 -0.55
CA LYS A 64 -11.22 -16.06 -0.38
C LYS A 64 -11.46 -14.69 -1.01
N HIS A 65 -10.42 -14.01 -1.49
CA HIS A 65 -10.52 -12.63 -2.00
C HIS A 65 -10.00 -12.55 -3.44
N ASP A 66 -10.44 -11.54 -4.19
CA ASP A 66 -10.04 -11.32 -5.58
C ASP A 66 -8.79 -10.42 -5.70
N LEU A 67 -8.62 -9.53 -4.71
CA LEU A 67 -7.56 -8.53 -4.65
C LEU A 67 -7.03 -8.42 -3.22
N ILE A 68 -5.72 -8.46 -3.08
CA ILE A 68 -5.02 -8.29 -1.81
C ILE A 68 -4.30 -6.94 -1.80
N ILE A 69 -4.59 -6.11 -0.79
CA ILE A 69 -3.91 -4.82 -0.60
C ILE A 69 -2.99 -4.94 0.63
N SER A 70 -1.68 -5.00 0.39
CA SER A 70 -0.69 -5.18 1.44
C SER A 70 -0.21 -3.84 1.99
N LEU A 71 -0.70 -3.48 3.18
CA LEU A 71 -0.31 -2.28 3.93
C LEU A 71 0.47 -2.63 5.22
N VAL A 72 1.18 -3.76 5.18
CA VAL A 72 2.01 -4.27 6.29
C VAL A 72 3.49 -3.96 6.06
N PRO A 73 4.39 -4.17 7.05
CA PRO A 73 5.82 -3.98 6.86
C PRO A 73 6.37 -4.76 5.66
N TYR A 74 7.31 -4.15 4.93
CA TYR A 74 7.74 -4.64 3.62
C TYR A 74 8.34 -6.05 3.62
N MET A 75 8.89 -6.49 4.75
CA MET A 75 9.42 -7.85 4.95
C MET A 75 8.37 -8.95 4.74
N HIS A 76 7.08 -8.63 4.87
CA HIS A 76 6.00 -9.59 4.67
C HIS A 76 5.47 -9.65 3.23
N HIS A 77 5.81 -8.69 2.37
CA HIS A 77 5.24 -8.60 1.01
C HIS A 77 5.56 -9.83 0.17
N ALA A 78 6.76 -10.39 0.28
CA ALA A 78 7.14 -11.59 -0.48
C ALA A 78 6.24 -12.79 -0.15
N LYS A 79 5.90 -13.00 1.13
CA LYS A 79 5.00 -14.09 1.56
C LYS A 79 3.60 -13.92 0.97
N ILE A 80 3.07 -12.69 1.02
CA ILE A 80 1.74 -12.36 0.50
C ILE A 80 1.71 -12.52 -1.03
N ILE A 81 2.75 -12.06 -1.74
CA ILE A 81 2.85 -12.17 -3.19
C ILE A 81 2.94 -13.63 -3.62
N ASN A 82 3.72 -14.46 -2.93
CA ASN A 82 3.83 -15.89 -3.27
C ASN A 82 2.49 -16.61 -3.11
N SER A 83 1.79 -16.38 -2.00
CA SER A 83 0.43 -16.90 -1.79
C SER A 83 -0.53 -16.41 -2.88
N ALA A 84 -0.46 -15.13 -3.24
CA ALA A 84 -1.31 -14.59 -4.30
C ALA A 84 -0.99 -15.15 -5.69
N ILE A 85 0.28 -15.43 -6.01
CA ILE A 85 0.68 -16.12 -7.25
C ILE A 85 0.06 -17.52 -7.30
N GLU A 86 0.15 -18.28 -6.20
CA GLU A 86 -0.40 -19.64 -6.08
C GLU A 86 -1.91 -19.65 -6.35
N PHE A 87 -2.66 -18.76 -5.71
CA PHE A 87 -4.11 -18.69 -5.86
C PHE A 87 -4.59 -17.76 -6.98
N LYS A 88 -3.67 -17.27 -7.81
CA LYS A 88 -3.93 -16.37 -8.94
C LYS A 88 -4.75 -15.13 -8.55
N LYS A 89 -4.37 -14.47 -7.45
CA LYS A 89 -4.99 -13.25 -6.93
C LYS A 89 -4.14 -12.02 -7.23
N ASN A 90 -4.80 -10.91 -7.53
CA ASN A 90 -4.09 -9.65 -7.77
C ASN A 90 -3.57 -9.07 -6.45
N VAL A 91 -2.44 -8.35 -6.50
CA VAL A 91 -1.82 -7.74 -5.31
C VAL A 91 -1.50 -6.28 -5.57
N VAL A 92 -1.76 -5.43 -4.58
CA VAL A 92 -1.37 -4.02 -4.57
C VAL A 92 -0.55 -3.72 -3.32
N THR A 93 0.59 -3.03 -3.47
CA THR A 93 1.40 -2.55 -2.36
C THR A 93 1.82 -1.09 -2.56
N THR A 94 2.03 -0.36 -1.47
CA THR A 94 2.57 1.02 -1.51
C THR A 94 4.06 1.08 -1.22
N SER A 95 4.73 -0.08 -1.14
CA SER A 95 6.13 -0.17 -0.76
C SER A 95 7.05 -0.26 -1.98
N TYR A 96 8.33 0.01 -1.75
CA TYR A 96 9.39 -0.29 -2.68
C TYR A 96 9.44 -1.79 -2.99
N VAL A 97 9.88 -2.11 -4.21
CA VAL A 97 10.08 -3.50 -4.64
C VAL A 97 11.44 -3.97 -4.11
N SER A 98 11.43 -4.86 -3.12
CA SER A 98 12.63 -5.49 -2.59
C SER A 98 13.19 -6.55 -3.56
N PRO A 99 14.48 -6.93 -3.46
CA PRO A 99 15.03 -8.04 -4.25
C PRO A 99 14.23 -9.34 -4.09
N ALA A 100 13.75 -9.63 -2.88
CA ALA A 100 12.88 -10.78 -2.60
C ALA A 100 11.53 -10.70 -3.33
N MET A 101 11.02 -9.50 -3.61
CA MET A 101 9.83 -9.29 -4.45
C MET A 101 10.14 -9.33 -5.96
N ARG A 102 11.40 -9.10 -6.38
CA ARG A 102 11.85 -9.20 -7.79
C ARG A 102 12.27 -10.59 -8.21
N ALA A 103 12.73 -11.44 -7.29
CA ALA A 103 13.04 -12.83 -7.60
C ALA A 103 11.92 -13.55 -8.37
N PRO A 104 10.63 -13.26 -8.10
CA PRO A 104 9.52 -13.76 -8.91
C PRO A 104 9.03 -12.83 -10.04
N ASP A 105 9.74 -11.80 -10.55
CA ASP A 105 9.13 -10.75 -11.43
C ASP A 105 8.37 -11.28 -12.68
N ASP A 106 8.76 -12.46 -13.19
CA ASP A 106 8.05 -13.14 -14.28
C ASP A 106 6.90 -14.04 -13.81
N GLN A 107 6.87 -14.46 -12.55
CA GLN A 107 5.87 -15.39 -12.02
C GLN A 107 4.47 -14.77 -11.93
N PRO A 108 4.25 -13.52 -11.46
CA PRO A 108 2.94 -12.87 -11.55
C PRO A 108 2.42 -12.84 -12.99
N LYS A 109 3.29 -12.50 -13.96
CA LYS A 109 2.94 -12.48 -15.38
C LYS A 109 2.57 -13.88 -15.89
N LYS A 110 3.37 -14.90 -15.57
CA LYS A 110 3.11 -16.31 -15.93
C LYS A 110 1.84 -16.85 -15.28
N ALA A 111 1.54 -16.43 -14.05
CA ALA A 111 0.32 -16.79 -13.34
C ALA A 111 -0.92 -16.02 -13.82
N GLY A 112 -0.73 -15.00 -14.68
CA GLY A 112 -1.82 -14.18 -15.23
C GLY A 112 -2.38 -13.17 -14.23
N ILE A 113 -1.59 -12.75 -13.23
CA ILE A 113 -2.01 -11.79 -12.20
C ILE A 113 -1.29 -10.45 -12.34
N ILE A 114 -1.92 -9.42 -11.80
CA ILE A 114 -1.38 -8.07 -11.70
C ILE A 114 -0.82 -7.87 -10.29
N GLY A 115 0.49 -7.64 -10.21
CA GLY A 115 1.18 -7.14 -9.01
C GLY A 115 1.52 -5.65 -9.18
N LEU A 116 0.76 -4.76 -8.54
CA LEU A 116 1.01 -3.32 -8.60
C LEU A 116 1.73 -2.85 -7.33
N ASN A 117 2.97 -2.38 -7.48
CA ASN A 117 3.78 -1.84 -6.38
C ASN A 117 3.99 -0.34 -6.54
N LYS A 118 4.56 0.29 -5.51
CA LYS A 118 4.96 1.71 -5.53
C LYS A 118 3.82 2.67 -5.88
N ILE A 119 2.64 2.48 -5.28
CA ILE A 119 1.48 3.35 -5.51
C ILE A 119 1.10 4.16 -4.25
N GLY A 120 2.11 4.69 -3.57
CA GLY A 120 1.96 5.57 -2.39
C GLY A 120 2.23 7.04 -2.71
N LEU A 121 2.89 7.73 -1.76
CA LEU A 121 3.37 9.11 -1.93
C LEU A 121 4.77 9.11 -2.55
N ASP A 122 5.72 8.51 -1.83
CA ASP A 122 7.11 8.31 -2.22
C ASP A 122 7.58 6.91 -1.76
N SER A 123 7.52 5.87 -2.60
CA SER A 123 7.28 5.88 -4.04
C SER A 123 5.79 5.82 -4.45
N GLY A 124 5.41 6.60 -5.46
CA GLY A 124 4.08 6.59 -6.09
C GLY A 124 3.74 7.86 -6.85
N ILE A 125 3.08 8.83 -6.19
CA ILE A 125 2.71 10.10 -6.81
C ILE A 125 3.94 10.80 -7.41
N ASN A 126 5.09 10.74 -6.73
CA ASN A 126 6.34 11.28 -7.26
C ASN A 126 6.74 10.68 -8.63
N HIS A 127 6.61 9.35 -8.80
CA HIS A 127 6.88 8.69 -10.07
C HIS A 127 5.88 9.11 -11.15
N LEU A 128 4.58 9.18 -10.81
CA LEU A 128 3.54 9.59 -11.77
C LEU A 128 3.77 11.01 -12.27
N GLN A 129 4.12 11.94 -11.38
CA GLN A 129 4.43 13.33 -11.73
C GLN A 129 5.70 13.42 -12.57
N ALA A 130 6.76 12.70 -12.19
CA ALA A 130 8.02 12.67 -12.94
C ALA A 130 7.80 12.16 -14.36
N VAL A 131 7.13 11.03 -14.53
CA VAL A 131 6.85 10.45 -15.86
C VAL A 131 5.98 11.37 -16.70
N LYS A 132 4.93 11.97 -16.12
CA LYS A 132 4.07 12.94 -16.82
C LYS A 132 4.88 14.12 -17.34
N MET A 133 5.73 14.70 -16.49
CA MET A 133 6.56 15.85 -16.85
C MET A 133 7.57 15.49 -17.94
N ILE A 134 8.32 14.39 -17.76
CA ILE A 134 9.31 13.91 -18.72
C ILE A 134 8.66 13.66 -20.09
N ASN A 135 7.52 12.97 -20.12
CA ASN A 135 6.80 12.69 -21.36
C ASN A 135 6.26 13.95 -22.02
N THR A 136 5.84 14.94 -21.23
CA THR A 136 5.38 16.23 -21.76
C THR A 136 6.52 16.98 -22.46
N VAL A 137 7.69 17.08 -21.82
CA VAL A 137 8.87 17.72 -22.43
C VAL A 137 9.31 16.98 -23.68
N ARG A 138 9.39 15.64 -23.65
CA ARG A 138 9.80 14.83 -24.79
C ARG A 138 8.83 14.96 -25.98
N ARG A 139 7.52 14.98 -25.74
CA ARG A 139 6.51 15.17 -26.81
C ARG A 139 6.59 16.54 -27.47
N ALA A 140 7.07 17.54 -26.75
CA ALA A 140 7.33 18.88 -27.29
C ALA A 140 8.72 18.98 -27.98
N GLY A 141 9.45 17.87 -28.17
CA GLY A 141 10.79 17.86 -28.77
C GLY A 141 11.92 18.31 -27.83
N GLY A 142 11.61 18.55 -26.55
CA GLY A 142 12.58 19.00 -25.55
C GLY A 142 13.43 17.87 -24.98
N LYS A 143 14.54 18.24 -24.33
CA LYS A 143 15.45 17.33 -23.63
C LYS A 143 15.50 17.66 -22.14
N ILE A 144 15.51 16.64 -21.29
CA ILE A 144 15.69 16.80 -19.85
C ILE A 144 17.19 16.94 -19.57
N ILE A 145 17.61 18.11 -19.08
CA ILE A 145 19.01 18.39 -18.76
C ILE A 145 19.32 18.03 -17.30
N LYS A 146 18.37 18.28 -16.38
CA LYS A 146 18.51 17.97 -14.95
C LYS A 146 17.14 17.66 -14.35
N PHE A 147 17.08 16.69 -13.44
CA PHE A 147 15.89 16.36 -12.66
C PHE A 147 16.26 16.28 -11.19
N ILE A 148 15.56 17.03 -10.34
CA ILE A 148 15.71 17.01 -8.89
C ILE A 148 14.30 16.95 -8.30
N SER A 149 14.09 16.06 -7.33
CA SER A 149 12.80 15.88 -6.65
C SER A 149 13.03 15.78 -5.16
N TYR A 150 12.33 16.61 -4.39
CA TYR A 150 12.31 16.59 -2.93
C TYR A 150 10.91 16.22 -2.45
N CYS A 151 10.82 15.35 -1.45
CA CYS A 151 9.58 14.98 -0.80
C CYS A 151 9.85 14.86 0.71
N CYS A 152 9.00 15.49 1.52
CA CYS A 152 9.07 15.39 2.98
C CYS A 152 7.65 15.53 3.53
N ASP A 153 7.34 14.79 4.59
CA ASP A 153 6.12 14.97 5.36
C ASP A 153 6.48 15.75 6.62
N LEU A 154 6.07 17.01 6.66
CA LEU A 154 6.34 17.93 7.76
C LEU A 154 5.02 18.38 8.40
N PRO A 155 4.99 18.62 9.71
CA PRO A 155 3.82 19.21 10.34
C PRO A 155 3.55 20.60 9.74
N ALA A 156 2.29 21.02 9.76
CA ALA A 156 1.92 22.37 9.33
C ALA A 156 2.70 23.43 10.12
N GLU A 157 2.99 24.57 9.50
CA GLU A 157 3.86 25.62 10.04
C GLU A 157 3.44 26.14 11.43
N CYS A 158 2.15 26.05 11.77
CA CYS A 158 1.63 26.44 13.08
C CYS A 158 1.93 25.42 14.20
N SER A 159 2.47 24.24 13.88
CA SER A 159 2.79 23.19 14.85
C SER A 159 4.15 23.45 15.49
N LYS A 160 4.19 23.43 16.82
CA LYS A 160 5.44 23.51 17.59
C LYS A 160 6.11 22.15 17.81
N GLN A 161 5.56 21.07 17.23
CA GLN A 161 5.99 19.70 17.46
C GLN A 161 6.11 18.91 16.16
N ILE A 162 7.16 18.09 16.06
CA ILE A 162 7.35 17.10 15.00
C ILE A 162 6.59 15.83 15.41
N PHE A 163 5.64 15.39 14.57
CA PHE A 163 4.85 14.18 14.80
C PHE A 163 5.19 13.13 13.75
N PHE A 164 5.29 11.87 14.17
CA PHE A 164 5.52 10.74 13.26
C PHE A 164 4.20 10.19 12.72
N THR A 165 4.01 10.27 11.42
CA THR A 165 2.83 9.82 10.66
C THR A 165 3.06 8.47 9.95
N TRP A 166 4.28 7.92 10.05
CA TRP A 166 4.71 6.64 9.44
C TRP A 166 5.51 5.82 10.45
N GLY A 167 5.85 4.57 10.10
CA GLY A 167 6.58 3.65 10.99
C GLY A 167 7.87 4.30 11.47
N SER A 168 7.90 4.71 12.74
CA SER A 168 8.96 5.54 13.30
C SER A 168 10.34 4.89 13.23
N ALA A 169 10.40 3.55 13.30
CA ALA A 169 11.64 2.79 13.17
C ALA A 169 12.39 3.10 11.86
N ALA A 170 11.67 3.29 10.74
CA ALA A 170 12.29 3.61 9.45
C ALA A 170 12.79 5.06 9.37
N SER A 171 12.33 5.95 10.26
CA SER A 171 12.70 7.37 10.28
C SER A 171 14.01 7.64 11.04
N PHE A 172 14.47 6.71 11.87
CA PHE A 172 15.66 6.88 12.72
C PHE A 172 16.92 6.17 12.20
N GLU A 173 16.84 5.36 11.14
CA GLU A 173 18.00 4.61 10.58
C GLU A 173 18.92 5.45 9.65
N LEU A 174 18.82 6.78 9.66
CA LEU A 174 19.61 7.68 8.79
C LEU A 174 20.67 8.53 9.53
N SER A 175 21.11 8.11 10.70
CA SER A 175 22.25 8.72 11.41
C SER A 175 23.46 7.78 11.49
#